data_AF-A0A927RVJ8-F1
#
_entry.id   AF-A0A927RVJ8-F1
#
_cell.length_a   1.000
_cell.length_b   1.000
_cell.length_c   1.000
_cell.angle_alpha   90.00
_cell.angle_beta   90.00
_cell.angle_gamma   90.00
#
_symmetry.space_group_name_H-M   'P 1'
#
loop_
_entity.id
_entity.type
_entity.pdbx_description
1 polymer ?
#
loop_
_entity_poly.entity_id
_entity_poly.type
_entity_poly.pdbx_seq_one_letter_code
_entity_poly.pdbx_strand_id
1 'polypeptide(L)' 'MKNRGNEIRTPRKGARIGDRAIINGKIVLMVKAGKQEDYIAPEQLIEVLYGAPVERIVFQQAFSDDGSERWKKDVVGSV' A
#
# COMPACT_ATOMS: atom_id res chain seq x y z
N MET A 1 -5.69 -15.22 -19.53
CA MET A 1 -4.83 -14.55 -18.54
C MET A 1 -5.70 -13.57 -17.75
N LYS A 2 -5.86 -13.73 -16.43
CA LYS A 2 -6.62 -12.76 -15.63
C LYS A 2 -5.82 -11.46 -15.58
N ASN A 3 -6.42 -10.38 -16.07
CA ASN A 3 -5.90 -9.02 -15.98
C ASN A 3 -5.84 -8.65 -14.48
N ARG A 4 -4.70 -8.86 -13.82
CA ARG A 4 -4.49 -8.47 -12.43
C ARG A 4 -4.05 -7.00 -12.38
N GLY A 5 -4.95 -6.10 -12.81
CA GLY A 5 -4.70 -4.66 -12.90
C GLY A 5 -4.32 -4.00 -11.57
N ASN A 6 -4.61 -4.67 -10.44
CA ASN A 6 -4.33 -4.16 -9.10
C ASN A 6 -3.04 -4.71 -8.48
N GLU A 7 -2.25 -5.51 -9.22
CA GLU A 7 -0.99 -6.04 -8.68
C GLU A 7 0.17 -5.05 -8.83
N ILE A 8 0.76 -4.65 -7.71
CA ILE A 8 1.98 -3.84 -7.67
C ILE A 8 3.19 -4.77 -7.64
N ARG A 9 4.12 -4.59 -8.58
CA ARG A 9 5.40 -5.31 -8.55
C ARG A 9 6.32 -4.68 -7.51
N THR A 10 6.90 -5.52 -6.66
CA THR A 10 7.93 -5.05 -5.72
C THR A 10 9.32 -5.08 -6.38
N PRO A 11 10.29 -4.28 -5.89
CA PRO A 11 11.69 -4.37 -6.31
C PRO A 11 12.34 -5.73 -6.03
N ARG A 12 11.78 -6.52 -5.10
CA ARG A 12 12.25 -7.87 -4.77
C ARG A 12 11.84 -8.83 -5.89
N LYS A 13 12.83 -9.46 -6.55
CA LYS A 13 12.62 -10.36 -7.70
C LYS A 13 11.48 -11.35 -7.44
N GLY A 14 10.34 -11.13 -8.10
CA GLY A 14 9.21 -12.07 -8.13
C GLY A 14 8.11 -11.85 -7.10
N ALA A 15 8.25 -10.92 -6.16
CA ALA A 15 7.20 -10.59 -5.20
C ALA A 15 6.24 -9.52 -5.75
N ARG A 16 4.94 -9.74 -5.56
CA ARG A 16 3.85 -8.86 -5.99
C ARG A 16 2.93 -8.59 -4.81
N ILE A 17 2.46 -7.37 -4.70
CA ILE A 17 1.41 -6.99 -3.76
C ILE A 17 0.11 -7.00 -4.55
N GLY A 18 -0.85 -7.80 -4.12
CA GLY A 18 -2.15 -7.98 -4.75
C GLY A 18 -3.25 -7.29 -3.98
N ASP A 19 -4.43 -7.90 -4.01
CA ASP A 19 -5.65 -7.32 -3.45
C ASP A 19 -5.60 -7.15 -1.92
N ARG A 20 -6.42 -6.21 -1.45
CA ARG A 20 -6.71 -6.06 -0.02
C ARG A 20 -7.53 -7.25 0.49
N ALA A 21 -7.26 -7.66 1.72
CA ALA A 21 -8.04 -8.64 2.46
C ALA A 21 -8.31 -8.14 3.88
N ILE A 22 -9.26 -8.77 4.56
CA ILE A 22 -9.58 -8.52 5.97
C ILE A 22 -9.35 -9.82 6.73
N ILE A 23 -8.42 -9.80 7.68
CA ILE A 23 -8.10 -10.95 8.55
C ILE A 23 -8.21 -10.47 9.99
N ASN A 24 -9.03 -11.15 10.80
CA ASN A 24 -9.28 -10.79 12.20
C ASN A 24 -9.69 -9.31 12.38
N GLY A 25 -10.47 -8.77 11.44
CA GLY A 25 -10.91 -7.37 11.44
C GLY A 25 -9.84 -6.35 11.05
N LYS A 26 -8.62 -6.78 10.69
CA LYS A 26 -7.54 -5.90 10.23
C LYS A 26 -7.39 -5.96 8.72
N ILE A 27 -7.15 -4.79 8.11
CA ILE A 27 -6.85 -4.68 6.68
C ILE A 27 -5.43 -5.18 6.46
N VAL A 28 -5.26 -6.08 5.49
CA VAL A 28 -3.96 -6.61 5.06
C VAL A 28 -3.87 -6.61 3.54
N LEU A 29 -2.64 -6.62 3.03
CA LEU A 29 -2.34 -6.74 1.60
C LEU A 29 -1.81 -8.14 1.33
N MET A 30 -2.35 -8.80 0.30
CA MET A 30 -1.83 -10.09 -0.12
C MET A 30 -0.47 -9.90 -0.81
N VAL A 31 0.53 -10.67 -0.42
CA VAL A 31 1.85 -10.70 -1.04
C VAL A 31 2.07 -12.06 -1.69
N LYS A 32 2.45 -12.08 -2.96
CA LYS A 32 2.71 -13.30 -3.71
C LYS A 32 4.12 -13.32 -4.24
N ALA A 33 4.89 -14.35 -3.89
CA ALA A 33 6.23 -14.63 -4.41
C ALA A 33 6.25 -16.03 -5.04
N GLY A 34 6.14 -16.09 -6.36
CA GLY A 34 6.02 -17.37 -7.07
C GLY A 34 4.74 -18.14 -6.68
N LYS A 35 4.90 -19.28 -5.99
CA LYS A 35 3.80 -20.11 -5.47
C LYS A 35 3.43 -19.79 -4.02
N GLN A 36 4.25 -19.00 -3.33
CA GLN A 36 4.00 -18.62 -1.94
C GLN A 36 3.09 -17.40 -1.89
N GLU A 37 2.08 -17.46 -1.05
CA GLU A 37 1.16 -16.36 -0.74
C GLU A 37 1.25 -16.09 0.76
N ASP A 38 1.30 -14.81 1.10
CA ASP A 38 1.43 -14.30 2.47
C ASP A 38 0.61 -13.00 2.60
N TYR A 39 0.56 -12.44 3.81
CA TYR A 39 -0.15 -11.20 4.11
C TYR A 39 0.74 -10.24 4.89
N ILE A 40 0.67 -8.96 4.56
CA ILE A 40 1.37 -7.89 5.26
C ILE A 40 0.39 -6.78 5.61
N ALA A 41 0.53 -6.17 6.79
CA ALA A 41 -0.23 -4.96 7.10
C ALA A 41 0.29 -3.79 6.23
N PRO A 42 -0.59 -2.89 5.75
CA PRO A 42 -0.17 -1.70 5.02
C PRO A 42 0.89 -0.88 5.77
N GLU A 43 0.76 -0.76 7.09
CA GLU A 43 1.68 -0.04 7.96
C GLU A 43 3.09 -0.65 7.89
N GLN A 44 3.20 -1.97 8.03
CA GLN A 44 4.47 -2.70 7.93
C GLN A 44 5.15 -2.52 6.56
N LEU A 45 4.37 -2.45 5.48
CA LEU A 45 4.91 -2.16 4.16
C LEU A 45 5.54 -0.75 4.11
N ILE A 46 4.85 0.25 4.67
CA ILE A 46 5.35 1.63 4.70
C ILE A 46 6.55 1.76 5.64
N GLU A 47 6.55 1.10 6.80
CA GLU A 47 7.69 1.08 7.73
C GLU A 47 8.97 0.61 7.04
N VAL A 48 8.89 -0.44 6.20
CA VAL A 48 10.03 -0.93 5.43
C VAL A 48 10.50 0.07 4.37
N LEU A 49 9.58 0.79 3.72
CA LEU A 49 9.91 1.76 2.68
C LEU A 49 10.45 3.07 3.25
N TYR A 50 9.92 3.51 4.38
CA TYR A 50 10.20 4.80 5.00
C TYR A 50 11.29 4.71 6.08
N GLY A 51 11.47 3.55 6.70
CA GLY A 51 12.53 3.31 7.70
C GLY A 51 12.20 3.80 9.11
N ALA A 52 10.95 4.18 9.39
CA ALA A 52 10.49 4.58 10.72
C ALA A 52 9.14 3.91 11.05
N PRO A 53 8.83 3.68 12.36
CA PRO A 53 7.55 3.12 12.78
C PRO A 53 6.36 3.96 12.29
N VAL A 54 5.29 3.27 11.87
CA VAL A 54 4.06 3.91 11.36
C VAL A 54 2.89 3.56 12.28
N GLU A 55 2.32 4.58 12.93
CA GLU A 55 1.17 4.39 13.81
C GLU A 55 -0.13 4.15 13.03
N ARG A 56 -0.37 4.94 11.98
CA ARG A 56 -1.55 4.82 11.10
C ARG A 56 -1.33 5.50 9.75
N ILE A 57 -2.06 5.02 8.73
CA ILE A 57 -2.11 5.63 7.40
C ILE A 57 -3.40 6.45 7.27
N VAL A 58 -3.29 7.71 6.86
CA VAL A 58 -4.43 8.61 6.63
C VAL A 58 -4.46 9.02 5.15
N PHE A 59 -5.61 8.86 4.50
CA PHE A 59 -5.82 9.36 3.15
C PHE A 59 -6.36 10.79 3.22
N GLN A 60 -5.51 11.78 2.91
CA GLN A 60 -6.00 13.14 2.72
C GLN A 60 -6.60 13.26 1.31
N GLN A 61 -7.86 13.65 1.26
CA GLN A 61 -8.50 14.08 0.02
C GLN A 61 -7.97 15.49 -0.28
N ALA A 62 -7.05 15.61 -1.22
CA ALA A 62 -6.57 16.90 -1.68
C ALA A 62 -7.64 17.51 -2.60
N PHE A 63 -8.42 18.43 -2.05
CA PHE A 63 -9.27 19.30 -2.84
C PHE A 63 -8.39 20.40 -3.44
N SER A 64 -8.54 20.63 -4.74
CA SER A 64 -8.05 21.85 -5.37
C SER A 64 -8.93 23.02 -4.94
N ASP A 65 -8.42 24.25 -4.89
CA ASP A 65 -9.19 25.45 -4.56
C ASP A 65 -10.40 25.69 -5.49
N ASP A 66 -10.45 25.02 -6.64
CA ASP A 66 -11.55 25.03 -7.62
C ASP A 66 -12.58 23.89 -7.43
N GLY A 67 -12.48 23.12 -6.34
CA GLY A 67 -13.35 21.98 -6.05
C GLY A 67 -13.07 20.73 -6.90
N SER A 68 -12.04 20.74 -7.75
CA SER A 68 -11.65 19.55 -8.52
C SER A 68 -10.81 18.59 -7.69
N GLU A 69 -11.11 17.29 -7.80
CA GLU A 69 -10.33 16.21 -7.19
C GLU A 69 -8.92 16.18 -7.80
N ARG A 70 -7.89 16.58 -7.03
CA ARG A 70 -6.49 16.40 -7.42
C ARG A 70 -5.77 15.57 -6.37
N TRP A 71 -5.40 14.35 -6.73
CA TRP A 71 -4.54 13.51 -5.90
C TRP A 71 -3.13 14.12 -5.80
N LYS A 72 -2.84 14.90 -4.74
CA LYS A 72 -1.47 15.32 -4.40
C LYS A 72 -0.79 14.25 -3.56
N LYS A 73 0.39 13.80 -4.02
CA LYS A 73 1.28 12.90 -3.28
C LYS A 73 2.16 13.73 -2.35
N ASP A 74 1.66 14.07 -1.17
CA ASP A 74 2.49 14.66 -0.12
C ASP A 74 2.95 13.54 0.82
N VAL A 75 4.21 13.13 0.69
CA VAL A 75 4.90 12.30 1.69
C VAL A 75 5.43 13.26 2.74
N VAL A 76 4.68 13.47 3.81
CA VAL A 76 5.13 14.25 4.96
C VAL A 76 6.10 13.38 5.76
N GLY A 77 7.39 13.62 5.57
CA GLY A 77 8.43 13.10 6.46
C GLY A 77 8.79 14.15 7.50
N SER A 78 8.69 13.81 8.78
CA SER A 78 9.15 14.65 9.89
C SER A 78 10.68 14.57 10.02
N VAL A 79 11.30 15.74 10.17
CA VAL A 79 12.69 15.96 10.62
C VAL A 79 12.83 15.64 12.10
#